data_AF-A0A8C1JLU2-F1
#
_entry.id   AF-A0A8C1JLU2-F1
#
_cell.length_a   1.000
_cell.length_b   1.000
_cell.length_c   1.000
_cell.angle_alpha   90.00
_cell.angle_beta   90.00
_cell.angle_gamma   90.00
#
_symmetry.space_group_name_H-M   'P 1'
#
loop_
_entity.id
_entity.type
_entity.pdbx_description
1 polymer ?
#
loop_
_entity_poly.entity_id
_entity_poly.type
_entity_poly.pdbx_seq_one_letter_code
_entity_poly.pdbx_strand_id
1 'polypeptide(L)'
;MAGILTLNKIKKLKTRQMSRLHCESESFKMDLILDVNIQIYPVDLGDKFRLVIASTLYEDGTPDDGEYNPQDDRPSRADQFDYVMYGKVYKIEGDETSTEAATRLSAYVSYGGLLMRLQGDANNLHGFEVDSRVYLLMKKLAF
;
A
#
# COMPACT_ATOMS: atom_id res chain seq x y z
N MET A 1 -3.97 -8.09 1.09
CA MET A 1 -4.90 -7.30 1.93
C MET A 1 -5.60 -6.26 1.06
N ALA A 2 -6.92 -6.10 1.17
CA ALA A 2 -7.68 -5.08 0.43
C ALA A 2 -8.55 -4.27 1.40
N GLY A 3 -8.50 -2.95 1.32
CA GLY A 3 -9.27 -2.07 2.20
C GLY A 3 -9.68 -0.77 1.52
N ILE A 4 -10.81 -0.21 1.98
CA ILE A 4 -11.23 1.14 1.62
C ILE A 4 -10.62 2.09 2.64
N LEU A 5 -9.92 3.11 2.15
CA LEU A 5 -9.23 4.10 2.96
C LEU A 5 -9.71 5.49 2.55
N THR A 6 -9.89 6.35 3.55
CA THR A 6 -10.31 7.74 3.38
C THR A 6 -9.12 8.66 3.64
N LEU A 7 -8.91 9.62 2.74
CA LEU A 7 -7.80 10.56 2.83
C LEU A 7 -8.08 11.67 3.85
N ASN A 8 -7.48 11.56 5.03
CA ASN A 8 -7.69 12.51 6.11
C ASN A 8 -6.69 13.67 6.09
N LYS A 9 -5.46 13.45 5.59
CA LYS A 9 -4.44 14.51 5.56
C LYS A 9 -3.49 14.36 4.37
N ILE A 10 -3.06 15.49 3.82
CA ILE A 10 -2.04 15.56 2.77
C ILE A 10 -0.92 16.47 3.26
N LYS A 11 0.31 15.99 3.20
CA LYS A 11 1.52 16.75 3.51
C LYS A 11 2.42 16.80 2.28
N LYS A 12 2.58 17.97 1.67
CA LYS A 12 3.52 18.16 0.56
C LYS A 12 4.96 17.94 1.03
N LEU A 13 5.71 17.12 0.30
CA LEU A 13 7.13 16.92 0.57
C LEU A 13 7.95 18.06 -0.06
N LYS A 14 9.17 18.28 0.44
CA LYS A 14 10.08 19.32 -0.10
C LYS A 14 10.41 19.11 -1.58
N THR A 15 10.36 17.87 -2.05
CA THR A 15 10.44 17.51 -3.47
C THR A 15 9.10 17.82 -4.14
N ARG A 16 9.13 18.74 -5.13
CA ARG A 16 7.92 19.38 -5.71
C ARG A 16 6.85 18.44 -6.28
N GLN A 17 7.14 17.15 -6.46
CA GLN A 17 6.25 16.19 -7.12
C GLN A 17 5.67 15.12 -6.19
N MET A 18 6.14 15.02 -4.94
CA MET A 18 5.71 13.97 -4.01
C MET A 18 4.88 14.55 -2.88
N SER A 19 3.81 13.88 -2.50
CA SER A 19 3.05 14.20 -1.29
C SER A 19 2.85 12.96 -0.44
N ARG A 20 2.90 13.18 0.87
CA ARG A 20 2.60 12.18 1.87
C ARG A 20 1.13 12.22 2.20
N LEU A 21 0.43 11.16 1.89
CA LEU A 21 -0.96 10.93 2.21
C LEU A 21 -1.06 10.25 3.57
N HIS A 22 -1.97 10.71 4.40
CA HIS A 22 -2.40 10.02 5.61
C HIS A 22 -3.85 9.58 5.41
N CYS A 23 -4.03 8.29 5.39
CA CYS A 23 -5.27 7.64 5.06
C CYS A 23 -5.68 6.79 6.26
N GLU A 24 -6.97 6.76 6.55
CA GLU A 24 -7.51 5.96 7.65
C GLU A 24 -8.52 4.98 7.07
N SER A 25 -8.49 3.74 7.58
CA SER A 25 -9.42 2.69 7.17
C SER A 25 -10.75 2.85 7.89
N GLU A 26 -11.85 2.84 7.13
CA GLU A 26 -13.20 2.97 7.70
C GLU A 26 -13.63 1.73 8.51
N SER A 27 -13.14 0.54 8.11
CA SER A 27 -13.63 -0.73 8.65
C SER A 27 -12.73 -1.33 9.72
N PHE A 28 -11.44 -1.02 9.72
CA PHE A 28 -10.46 -1.74 10.52
C PHE A 28 -9.58 -0.86 11.42
N LYS A 29 -9.88 0.44 11.58
CA LYS A 29 -9.07 1.40 12.36
C LYS A 29 -7.56 1.28 12.06
N MET A 30 -7.24 1.11 10.78
CA MET A 30 -5.86 1.05 10.30
C MET A 30 -5.43 2.43 9.85
N ASP A 31 -4.19 2.77 10.19
CA ASP A 31 -3.53 3.99 9.75
C ASP A 31 -2.57 3.65 8.61
N LEU A 32 -2.74 4.36 7.49
CA LEU A 32 -1.86 4.26 6.34
C LEU A 32 -1.18 5.61 6.12
N ILE A 33 0.13 5.57 5.96
CA ILE A 33 0.92 6.69 5.47
C ILE A 33 1.58 6.24 4.18
N LEU A 34 1.34 6.96 3.09
CA LEU A 34 1.85 6.61 1.77
C LEU A 34 2.38 7.85 1.06
N ASP A 35 3.61 7.77 0.55
CA ASP A 35 4.15 8.77 -0.35
C ASP A 35 3.70 8.45 -1.79
N VAL A 36 3.03 9.40 -2.45
CA VAL A 36 2.58 9.27 -3.84
C VAL A 36 3.07 10.43 -4.69
N ASN A 37 3.19 10.20 -5.99
CA ASN A 37 3.46 11.25 -6.95
C ASN A 37 2.14 11.92 -7.40
N ILE A 38 1.87 13.11 -6.87
CA ILE A 38 0.64 13.86 -7.13
C ILE A 38 0.56 14.44 -8.55
N GLN A 39 1.66 14.44 -9.31
CA GLN A 39 1.68 14.92 -10.69
C GLN A 39 1.00 13.94 -11.64
N ILE A 40 1.18 12.64 -11.40
CA ILE A 40 0.57 11.56 -12.21
C ILE A 40 -0.78 11.13 -11.65
N TYR A 41 -0.94 11.20 -10.32
CA TYR A 41 -2.16 10.77 -9.64
C TYR A 41 -2.65 11.87 -8.70
N PRO A 42 -3.46 12.83 -9.20
CA PRO A 42 -3.98 13.92 -8.38
C PRO A 42 -4.99 13.37 -7.36
N VAL A 43 -4.80 13.74 -6.10
CA VAL A 43 -5.64 13.33 -4.96
C VAL A 43 -6.01 14.53 -4.12
N ASP A 44 -7.26 14.55 -3.65
CA ASP A 44 -7.84 15.64 -2.86
C ASP A 44 -8.26 15.15 -1.47
N LEU A 45 -8.17 16.03 -0.48
CA LEU A 45 -8.60 15.72 0.89
C LEU A 45 -10.06 15.26 0.91
N GLY A 46 -10.35 14.17 1.62
CA GLY A 46 -11.68 13.55 1.68
C GLY A 46 -11.93 12.50 0.60
N ASP A 47 -11.05 12.35 -0.39
CA ASP A 47 -11.16 11.26 -1.36
C ASP A 47 -11.09 9.88 -0.69
N LYS A 48 -11.92 8.96 -1.17
CA LYS A 48 -11.84 7.54 -0.80
C LYS A 48 -11.13 6.77 -1.90
N PHE A 49 -10.30 5.81 -1.52
CA PHE A 49 -9.67 4.90 -2.46
C PHE A 49 -9.67 3.49 -1.93
N ARG A 50 -9.73 2.57 -2.88
CA ARG A 50 -9.51 1.15 -2.63
C ARG A 50 -8.04 0.88 -2.84
N LEU A 51 -7.38 0.41 -1.78
CA LEU A 51 -6.00 -0.03 -1.83
C LEU A 51 -5.93 -1.53 -1.65
N VAL A 52 -5.12 -2.17 -2.49
CA VAL A 52 -4.85 -3.60 -2.45
C VAL A 52 -3.35 -3.81 -2.45
N ILE A 53 -2.89 -4.66 -1.54
CA ILE A 53 -1.51 -5.12 -1.48
C ILE A 53 -1.51 -6.59 -1.85
N ALA A 54 -0.77 -6.92 -2.90
CA ALA A 54 -0.62 -8.25 -3.47
C ALA A 54 0.86 -8.61 -3.59
N SER A 55 1.20 -9.89 -3.45
CA SER A 55 2.56 -10.40 -3.70
C SER A 55 2.86 -10.60 -5.19
N THR A 56 1.82 -10.75 -6.01
CA THR A 56 1.91 -10.98 -7.46
C THR A 56 0.82 -10.21 -8.20
N LEU A 57 1.12 -9.84 -9.45
CA LEU A 57 0.18 -9.17 -10.38
C LEU A 57 -0.68 -10.18 -11.15
N TYR A 58 -0.21 -11.42 -11.27
CA TYR A 58 -0.93 -12.48 -11.98
C TYR A 58 -2.11 -12.97 -11.14
N GLU A 59 -3.27 -13.15 -11.78
CA GLU A 59 -4.45 -13.70 -11.13
C GLU A 59 -4.26 -15.16 -10.70
N ASP A 60 -3.39 -15.89 -11.41
CA ASP A 60 -3.06 -17.31 -11.16
C ASP A 60 -2.15 -17.53 -9.95
N GLY A 61 -1.64 -16.46 -9.33
CA GLY A 61 -0.80 -16.58 -8.13
C GLY A 61 0.65 -16.99 -8.43
N THR A 62 1.05 -17.06 -9.70
CA THR A 62 2.43 -17.38 -10.07
C THR A 62 3.39 -16.35 -9.46
N PRO A 63 4.47 -16.79 -8.78
CA PRO A 63 5.50 -15.89 -8.30
C PRO A 63 6.15 -15.21 -9.51
N ASP A 64 6.23 -13.89 -9.46
CA ASP A 64 6.81 -13.09 -10.53
C ASP A 64 8.34 -13.26 -10.53
N ASP A 65 8.92 -13.67 -11.65
CA ASP A 65 10.37 -13.91 -11.80
C ASP A 65 11.19 -12.61 -11.70
N GLY A 66 10.52 -11.46 -11.57
CA GLY A 66 11.13 -10.13 -11.49
C GLY A 66 11.42 -9.52 -12.86
N GLU A 67 10.94 -10.14 -13.93
CA GLU A 67 11.04 -9.63 -15.30
C GLU A 67 9.65 -9.15 -15.74
N TYR A 68 9.40 -7.85 -15.58
CA TYR A 68 8.18 -7.23 -16.08
C TYR A 68 8.26 -7.15 -17.60
N ASN A 69 7.46 -7.96 -18.29
CA ASN A 69 7.45 -8.02 -19.74
C ASN A 69 6.27 -7.19 -20.28
N PRO A 70 6.47 -5.96 -20.77
CA PRO A 70 5.39 -5.06 -21.17
C PRO A 70 4.65 -5.52 -22.45
N GLN A 71 5.12 -6.57 -23.11
CA GLN A 71 4.44 -7.20 -24.26
C GLN A 71 3.59 -8.41 -23.87
N ASP A 72 3.59 -8.80 -22.60
CA ASP A 72 2.75 -9.90 -22.13
C ASP A 72 1.33 -9.37 -21.93
N ASP A 73 0.45 -9.63 -22.91
CA ASP A 73 -0.96 -9.19 -22.93
C ASP A 73 -1.83 -10.05 -22.00
N ARG A 74 -1.25 -10.54 -20.89
CA ARG A 74 -1.95 -11.35 -19.91
C ARG A 74 -2.84 -10.44 -19.06
N PRO A 75 -4.11 -10.84 -18.82
CA PRO A 75 -4.97 -10.11 -17.91
C PRO A 75 -4.31 -10.09 -16.53
N SER A 76 -4.09 -8.88 -16.02
CA SER A 76 -3.41 -8.67 -14.76
C SER A 76 -4.35 -8.00 -13.78
N ARG A 77 -4.07 -8.16 -12.48
CA ARG A 77 -4.80 -7.40 -11.47
C ARG A 77 -4.59 -5.90 -11.62
N ALA A 78 -3.50 -5.47 -12.25
CA ALA A 78 -3.18 -4.06 -12.47
C ALA A 78 -4.21 -3.35 -13.35
N ASP A 79 -4.81 -4.04 -14.32
CA ASP A 79 -5.72 -3.42 -15.30
C ASP A 79 -6.98 -2.82 -14.68
N GLN A 80 -7.34 -3.26 -13.48
CA GLN A 80 -8.50 -2.75 -12.75
C GLN A 80 -8.18 -1.53 -11.87
N PHE A 81 -6.91 -1.16 -11.71
CA PHE A 81 -6.45 -0.09 -10.81
C PHE A 81 -5.76 1.02 -11.59
N ASP A 82 -5.93 2.25 -11.13
CA ASP A 82 -5.40 3.44 -11.81
C ASP A 82 -3.93 3.68 -11.47
N TYR A 83 -3.48 3.17 -10.32
CA TYR A 83 -2.15 3.41 -9.80
C TYR A 83 -1.53 2.13 -9.24
N VAL A 84 -0.34 1.78 -9.75
CA VAL A 84 0.40 0.58 -9.33
C VAL A 84 1.82 0.96 -8.94
N MET A 85 2.29 0.44 -7.81
CA MET A 85 3.66 0.58 -7.35
C MET A 85 4.24 -0.78 -6.99
N TYR A 86 5.51 -0.99 -7.33
CA TYR A 86 6.27 -2.17 -6.94
C TYR A 86 7.33 -1.81 -5.91
N GLY A 87 7.38 -2.59 -4.84
CA GLY A 87 8.26 -2.31 -3.71
C GLY A 87 8.60 -3.55 -2.91
N LYS A 88 9.38 -3.33 -1.86
CA LYS A 88 9.79 -4.38 -0.94
C LYS A 88 9.50 -3.97 0.50
N VAL A 89 9.00 -4.91 1.27
CA VAL A 89 8.85 -4.75 2.72
C VAL A 89 10.24 -4.82 3.32
N TYR A 90 10.69 -3.75 4.00
CA TYR A 90 12.05 -3.71 4.54
C TYR A 90 12.07 -3.82 6.06
N LYS A 91 10.96 -3.49 6.73
CA LYS A 91 10.87 -3.52 8.18
C LYS A 91 9.43 -3.80 8.59
N ILE A 92 9.27 -4.67 9.58
CA ILE A 92 8.00 -4.89 10.26
C ILE A 92 8.30 -4.71 11.75
N GLU A 93 7.52 -3.88 12.41
CA GLU A 93 7.56 -3.70 13.85
C GLU A 93 6.30 -4.29 14.46
N GLY A 94 6.47 -5.21 15.41
CA GLY A 94 5.44 -5.57 16.36
C GLY A 94 5.74 -4.95 17.70
N ASP A 95 4.70 -4.50 18.39
CA ASP A 95 4.85 -3.97 19.73
C ASP A 95 5.08 -5.12 20.72
N GLU A 96 6.25 -5.77 20.73
CA GLU A 96 6.55 -6.91 21.61
C GLU A 96 6.63 -6.52 23.11
N THR A 97 6.29 -5.29 23.48
CA THR A 97 6.55 -4.70 24.79
C THR A 97 5.42 -4.89 25.82
N SER A 98 4.32 -5.58 25.53
CA SER A 98 3.23 -5.76 26.50
C SER A 98 2.56 -7.12 26.41
N THR A 99 2.77 -7.88 27.49
CA THR A 99 2.46 -9.30 27.71
C THR A 99 1.01 -9.73 27.46
N GLU A 100 0.02 -8.86 27.19
CA GLU A 100 -1.35 -9.30 26.90
C GLU A 100 -2.17 -8.42 25.91
N ALA A 101 -1.57 -7.42 25.24
CA ALA A 101 -2.35 -6.46 24.43
C ALA A 101 -1.65 -5.86 23.19
N ALA A 102 -0.58 -6.48 22.72
CA ALA A 102 0.13 -6.02 21.53
C ALA A 102 -0.53 -6.47 20.22
N THR A 103 -1.80 -6.13 20.00
CA THR A 103 -2.48 -6.53 18.77
C THR A 103 -2.08 -5.70 17.56
N ARG A 104 -1.30 -4.61 17.69
CA ARG A 104 -0.97 -3.71 16.58
C ARG A 104 0.41 -3.96 15.99
N LEU A 105 0.45 -4.26 14.69
CA LEU A 105 1.65 -4.36 13.85
C LEU A 105 1.81 -3.09 13.01
N SER A 106 3.06 -2.69 12.76
CA SER A 106 3.44 -1.64 11.80
C SER A 106 4.35 -2.22 10.72
N ALA A 107 3.86 -2.33 9.48
CA ALA A 107 4.66 -2.73 8.34
C ALA A 107 5.17 -1.51 7.57
N TYR A 108 6.45 -1.55 7.17
CA TYR A 108 7.09 -0.52 6.38
C TYR A 108 7.54 -1.08 5.03
N VAL A 109 7.13 -0.39 3.98
CA VAL A 109 7.39 -0.78 2.58
C VAL A 109 8.08 0.37 1.86
N SER A 110 9.06 0.02 1.02
CA SER A 110 9.77 0.96 0.16
C SER A 110 9.50 0.66 -1.31
N TYR A 111 8.99 1.65 -2.03
CA TYR A 111 8.70 1.62 -3.46
C TYR A 111 9.75 2.48 -4.21
N GLY A 112 11.01 2.06 -4.16
CA GLY A 112 12.10 2.75 -4.89
C GLY A 112 12.39 4.18 -4.44
N GLY A 113 12.11 4.52 -3.17
CA GLY A 113 12.30 5.86 -2.60
C GLY A 113 11.02 6.49 -2.06
N LEU A 114 9.85 6.00 -2.47
CA LEU A 114 8.56 6.31 -1.84
C LEU A 114 8.34 5.37 -0.65
N LEU A 115 8.05 5.94 0.52
CA LEU A 115 7.86 5.16 1.73
C LEU A 115 6.37 4.97 2.02
N MET A 116 6.07 3.79 2.54
CA MET A 116 4.76 3.44 3.06
C MET A 116 4.89 2.90 4.47
N ARG A 117 3.95 3.27 5.33
CA ARG A 117 3.76 2.71 6.66
C ARG A 117 2.30 2.32 6.82
N LEU A 118 2.06 1.05 7.07
CA LEU A 118 0.74 0.51 7.39
C LEU A 118 0.74 0.05 8.84
N GLN A 119 -0.12 0.64 9.65
CA GLN A 119 -0.32 0.24 11.04
C GLN A 119 -1.74 -0.30 11.22
N GLY A 120 -1.86 -1.47 11.81
CA GLY A 120 -3.14 -2.14 12.00
C GLY A 120 -3.03 -3.38 12.88
N ASP A 121 -4.13 -4.09 13.09
CA ASP A 121 -4.10 -5.30 13.91
C ASP A 121 -3.33 -6.45 13.25
N ALA A 122 -2.70 -7.29 14.07
CA ALA A 122 -1.82 -8.37 13.67
C ALA A 122 -2.52 -9.42 12.79
N ASN A 123 -3.79 -9.70 13.10
CA ASN A 123 -4.64 -10.61 12.31
C ASN A 123 -4.78 -10.15 10.85
N ASN A 124 -4.77 -8.84 10.62
CA ASN A 124 -4.89 -8.31 9.27
C ASN A 124 -3.53 -8.31 8.56
N LEU A 125 -2.44 -8.04 9.29
CA LEU A 125 -1.09 -7.92 8.74
C LEU A 125 -0.32 -9.26 8.64
N HIS A 126 -0.94 -10.40 8.94
CA HIS A 126 -0.32 -11.75 8.94
C HIS A 126 0.27 -12.18 7.57
N GLY A 127 0.02 -11.46 6.48
CA GLY A 127 0.58 -11.73 5.15
C GLY A 127 1.83 -10.93 4.78
N PHE A 128 2.36 -10.09 5.68
CA PHE A 128 3.56 -9.31 5.42
C PHE A 128 4.79 -10.02 5.98
N GLU A 129 5.75 -10.29 5.11
CA GLU A 129 7.06 -10.79 5.48
C GLU A 129 8.13 -9.76 5.12
N VAL A 130 9.17 -9.68 5.94
CA VAL A 130 10.35 -8.84 5.65
C VAL A 130 11.07 -9.41 4.43
N ASP A 131 11.60 -8.52 3.59
CA ASP A 131 12.27 -8.85 2.33
C ASP A 131 11.35 -9.33 1.20
N SER A 132 10.04 -9.45 1.48
CA SER A 132 9.07 -9.84 0.47
C SER A 132 8.71 -8.68 -0.46
N ARG A 133 8.60 -9.04 -1.74
CA ARG A 133 8.19 -8.15 -2.83
C ARG A 133 6.68 -7.97 -2.79
N VAL A 134 6.23 -6.73 -2.91
CA VAL A 134 4.82 -6.38 -2.84
C VAL A 134 4.46 -5.36 -3.91
N TYR A 135 3.29 -5.60 -4.51
CA TYR A 135 2.61 -4.71 -5.42
C TYR A 135 1.52 -3.98 -4.65
N LEU A 136 1.55 -2.65 -4.72
CA LEU A 136 0.48 -1.79 -4.24
C LEU A 136 -0.34 -1.37 -5.43
N LEU A 137 -1.63 -1.66 -5.38
CA LEU A 137 -2.61 -1.28 -6.37
C LEU A 137 -3.62 -0.35 -5.70
N MET A 138 -3.87 0.79 -6.33
CA MET A 138 -4.74 1.84 -5.79
C MET A 138 -5.71 2.31 -6.87
N LYS A 139 -6.97 2.46 -6.49
CA LYS A 139 -8.05 2.95 -7.35
C LYS A 139 -8.88 3.96 -6.59
N LYS A 140 -9.15 5.12 -7.20
CA LYS A 140 -10.04 6.12 -6.61
C LYS A 140 -11.47 5.59 -6.64
N LEU A 141 -12.17 5.70 -5.52
CA LEU A 141 -13.61 5.46 -5.48
C LEU A 141 -14.30 6.79 -5.71
N ALA A 142 -14.86 6.97 -6.90
CA ALA A 142 -15.78 8.07 -7.15
C ALA A 142 -17.14 7.68 -6.55
N PHE A 143 -17.63 8.51 -5.62
CA PHE A 143 -19.03 8.48 -5.17
C PHE A 143 -19.76 9.68 -5.77
#